data_AF-A0A0W1RTN9-F1
#
_entry.id   AF-A0A0W1RTN9-F1
#
_cell.length_a   1.000
_cell.length_b   1.000
_cell.length_c   1.000
_cell.angle_alpha   90.00
_cell.angle_beta   90.00
_cell.angle_gamma   90.00
#
_symmetry.space_group_name_H-M   'P 1'
#
loop_
_entity.id
_entity.type
_entity.pdbx_description
1 polymer ?
#
loop_
_entity_poly.entity_id
_entity_poly.type
_entity_poly.pdbx_seq_one_letter_code
_entity_poly.pdbx_strand_id
1 'polypeptide(L)'
;MTNTTIEVLMMRINLSADRAGMTAAGRKAWTIIRERASAFTRRAVGVWAALALSVLALPLQAATFEVGEKVFVPMFQPNPELDGYAVGFVDQVHDDGTLTLKIDEVVTGKNKTLAGTCHPSGGTPLAGAQILSDDPERIVIEQRLDADEVMPYRRGSQLYLKRENLSVAYLKYLGSGMGMTPDRLDVAIRRANSVGLPDMATAMKIAKKQVVSTQGRGFPVPASRALQKAAPMLDEVAEMVESHPGAVKEAARILGGTTPSHRDQPIAAVIVRLHELLEEQLGELEQQSSDPREVSGYSVDDLLAIYTGWYRVITADDTQPFQNAQVEYYRERAAKALESGEWPSLL
;
A
#
# COMPACT_ATOMS: atom_id res chain seq x y z
N MET A 1 10.64 -2.97 -34.03
CA MET A 1 10.19 -4.35 -34.30
C MET A 1 9.05 -4.64 -33.34
N THR A 2 7.87 -4.75 -33.91
CA THR A 2 6.54 -4.68 -33.29
C THR A 2 6.19 -5.99 -32.58
N ASN A 3 5.79 -5.91 -31.32
CA ASN A 3 5.24 -7.03 -30.57
C ASN A 3 3.89 -6.59 -29.98
N THR A 4 2.85 -6.71 -30.81
CA THR A 4 1.45 -6.43 -30.43
C THR A 4 0.81 -7.72 -29.97
N THR A 5 1.05 -8.06 -28.71
CA THR A 5 0.20 -8.96 -27.95
C THR A 5 -0.85 -8.09 -27.29
N ILE A 6 -2.13 -8.47 -27.38
CA ILE A 6 -3.34 -7.78 -26.90
C ILE A 6 -4.02 -6.91 -27.98
N GLU A 7 -4.67 -7.58 -28.93
CA GLU A 7 -5.94 -7.14 -29.53
C GLU A 7 -6.92 -8.33 -29.64
N VAL A 8 -6.87 -9.26 -28.68
CA VAL A 8 -7.85 -10.38 -28.59
C VAL A 8 -9.14 -9.94 -27.89
N LEU A 9 -9.31 -8.64 -27.61
CA LEU A 9 -10.47 -8.12 -26.87
C LEU A 9 -11.38 -7.19 -27.70
N MET A 10 -11.46 -7.31 -29.02
CA MET A 10 -12.57 -6.72 -29.78
C MET A 10 -12.92 -7.55 -31.02
N MET A 11 -13.50 -8.73 -30.81
CA MET A 11 -14.41 -9.29 -31.81
C MET A 11 -15.56 -10.00 -31.09
N ARG A 12 -16.40 -9.20 -30.42
CA ARG A 12 -17.82 -9.52 -30.35
C ARG A 12 -18.31 -9.53 -31.81
N ILE A 13 -18.20 -10.68 -32.47
CA ILE A 13 -18.98 -10.93 -33.67
C ILE A 13 -20.42 -10.82 -33.20
N ASN A 14 -21.04 -9.72 -33.61
CA ASN A 14 -22.45 -9.42 -33.41
C ASN A 14 -23.25 -10.48 -34.18
N LEU A 15 -23.42 -11.67 -33.58
CA LEU A 15 -24.25 -12.77 -34.09
C LEU A 15 -25.73 -12.52 -33.76
N SER A 16 -26.17 -11.26 -33.85
CA SER A 16 -27.57 -10.85 -33.84
C SER A 16 -28.08 -10.62 -35.28
N ALA A 17 -27.51 -11.34 -36.26
CA ALA A 17 -28.05 -11.36 -37.61
C ALA A 17 -29.44 -12.00 -37.58
N ASP A 18 -30.43 -11.16 -37.88
CA ASP A 18 -31.85 -11.46 -37.87
C ASP A 18 -32.16 -12.74 -38.67
N ARG A 19 -32.80 -13.72 -38.03
CA ARG A 19 -33.16 -15.02 -38.63
C ARG A 19 -34.17 -14.91 -39.79
N ALA A 20 -34.75 -13.73 -39.98
CA ALA A 20 -35.89 -13.52 -40.87
C ALA A 20 -35.55 -13.62 -42.37
N GLY A 21 -34.28 -13.46 -42.78
CA GLY A 21 -33.89 -13.43 -44.19
C GLY A 21 -33.14 -14.67 -44.74
N MET A 22 -32.82 -15.66 -43.91
CA MET A 22 -31.96 -16.77 -44.35
C MET A 22 -32.72 -17.88 -45.09
N THR A 23 -32.24 -18.22 -46.29
CA THR A 23 -32.70 -19.38 -47.05
C THR A 23 -32.47 -20.69 -46.28
N ALA A 24 -33.23 -21.74 -46.60
CA ALA A 24 -33.12 -23.04 -45.91
C ALA A 24 -31.70 -23.65 -45.95
N ALA A 25 -30.92 -23.37 -47.01
CA ALA A 25 -29.52 -23.78 -47.13
C ALA A 25 -28.59 -22.98 -46.19
N GLY A 26 -28.82 -21.67 -46.05
CA GLY A 26 -28.05 -20.81 -45.14
C GLY A 26 -28.24 -21.18 -43.67
N ARG A 27 -29.45 -21.61 -43.28
CA ARG A 27 -29.73 -22.08 -41.92
C ARG A 27 -28.97 -23.35 -41.57
N LYS A 28 -28.88 -24.32 -42.49
CA LYS A 28 -28.12 -25.57 -42.28
C LYS A 28 -26.61 -25.35 -42.15
N ALA A 29 -26.03 -24.47 -42.99
CA ALA A 29 -24.61 -24.15 -42.91
C ALA A 29 -24.24 -23.47 -41.57
N TRP A 30 -25.12 -22.58 -41.08
CA TRP A 30 -24.89 -21.86 -39.82
C TRP A 30 -24.95 -22.76 -38.59
N THR A 31 -25.84 -23.76 -38.57
CA THR A 31 -25.89 -24.77 -37.50
C THR A 31 -24.60 -25.62 -37.44
N ILE A 32 -24.06 -26.01 -38.60
CA ILE A 32 -22.84 -26.84 -38.66
C ILE A 32 -21.62 -26.04 -38.16
N ILE A 33 -21.52 -24.76 -38.50
CA ILE A 33 -20.43 -23.88 -38.05
C ILE A 33 -20.50 -23.66 -36.53
N ARG A 34 -21.71 -23.48 -35.97
CA ARG A 34 -21.92 -23.31 -34.53
C ARG A 34 -21.60 -24.57 -33.73
N GLU A 35 -22.00 -25.74 -34.23
CA GLU A 35 -21.66 -27.03 -33.59
C GLU A 35 -20.14 -27.25 -33.57
N ARG A 36 -19.45 -26.99 -34.68
CA ARG A 36 -17.98 -27.12 -34.77
C ARG A 36 -17.25 -26.11 -33.89
N ALA A 37 -17.71 -24.86 -33.77
CA ALA A 37 -17.13 -23.86 -32.88
C ALA A 37 -17.30 -24.21 -31.39
N SER A 38 -18.43 -24.83 -31.02
CA SER A 38 -18.70 -25.28 -29.64
C SER A 38 -17.90 -26.53 -29.23
N ALA A 39 -17.54 -27.38 -30.19
CA ALA A 39 -16.71 -28.56 -29.95
C ALA A 39 -15.22 -28.20 -29.77
N PHE A 40 -14.74 -27.15 -30.45
CA PHE A 40 -13.35 -26.69 -30.36
C PHE A 40 -13.06 -25.99 -29.02
N THR A 41 -14.00 -25.21 -28.49
CA THR A 41 -13.88 -24.53 -27.19
C THR A 41 -13.87 -25.51 -26.01
N ARG A 42 -14.62 -26.62 -26.06
CA ARG A 42 -14.61 -27.63 -24.97
C ARG A 42 -13.30 -28.41 -24.86
N ARG A 43 -12.59 -28.65 -25.97
CA ARG A 43 -11.28 -29.32 -25.96
C ARG A 43 -10.15 -28.39 -25.52
N ALA A 44 -10.22 -27.10 -25.85
CA ALA A 44 -9.22 -26.12 -25.41
C ALA A 44 -9.32 -25.82 -23.90
N VAL A 45 -10.53 -25.68 -23.36
CA VAL A 45 -10.72 -25.37 -21.92
C VAL A 45 -10.28 -26.51 -21.00
N GLY A 46 -10.44 -27.77 -21.41
CA GLY A 46 -10.00 -28.93 -20.62
C GLY A 46 -8.48 -29.06 -20.47
N VAL A 47 -7.71 -28.67 -21.49
CA VAL A 47 -6.23 -28.75 -21.47
C VAL A 47 -5.62 -27.64 -20.62
N TRP A 48 -6.20 -26.44 -20.65
CA TRP A 48 -5.73 -25.32 -19.82
C TRP A 48 -6.10 -25.47 -18.33
N ALA A 49 -7.26 -26.05 -18.02
CA ALA A 49 -7.63 -26.35 -16.64
C ALA A 49 -6.71 -27.42 -16.00
N ALA A 50 -6.28 -28.42 -16.77
CA ALA A 50 -5.35 -29.45 -16.30
C ALA A 50 -3.92 -28.91 -16.11
N LEU A 51 -3.46 -27.97 -16.95
CA LEU A 51 -2.16 -27.31 -16.78
C LEU A 51 -2.16 -26.31 -15.59
N ALA A 52 -3.27 -25.61 -15.36
CA ALA A 52 -3.40 -24.71 -14.21
C ALA A 52 -3.43 -25.48 -12.87
N LEU A 53 -4.00 -26.69 -12.84
CA LEU A 53 -4.00 -27.53 -11.63
C LEU A 53 -2.64 -28.17 -11.33
N SER A 54 -1.81 -28.43 -12.34
CA SER A 54 -0.51 -29.09 -12.15
C SER A 54 0.61 -28.15 -11.68
N VAL A 55 0.43 -26.82 -11.80
CA VAL A 55 1.35 -25.82 -11.23
C VAL A 55 1.09 -25.56 -9.74
N LEU A 56 -0.10 -25.89 -9.23
CA LEU A 56 -0.47 -25.72 -7.82
C LEU A 56 0.00 -26.86 -6.91
N ALA A 57 0.59 -27.92 -7.47
CA ALA A 57 1.06 -29.10 -6.74
C ALA A 57 2.59 -29.20 -6.64
N LEU A 58 3.30 -28.06 -6.63
CA LEU A 58 4.67 -28.07 -6.12
C LEU A 58 4.59 -28.30 -4.61
N PRO A 59 5.17 -29.39 -4.08
CA PRO A 59 5.27 -29.53 -2.64
C PRO A 59 6.08 -28.34 -2.14
N LEU A 60 5.47 -27.48 -1.31
CA LEU A 60 6.25 -26.63 -0.42
C LEU A 60 7.08 -27.60 0.42
N GLN A 61 8.36 -27.74 0.09
CA GLN A 61 9.31 -28.37 1.01
C GLN A 61 9.31 -27.49 2.26
N ALA A 62 8.64 -27.95 3.30
CA ALA A 62 8.77 -27.40 4.64
C ALA A 62 10.26 -27.34 4.97
N ALA A 63 10.74 -26.21 5.46
CA ALA A 63 12.12 -26.09 5.87
C ALA A 63 12.35 -27.13 6.99
N THR A 64 13.24 -28.09 6.74
CA THR A 64 13.67 -29.05 7.75
C THR A 64 14.77 -28.39 8.57
N PHE A 65 14.51 -28.16 9.85
CA PHE A 65 15.47 -27.59 10.78
C PHE A 65 16.23 -28.68 11.54
N GLU A 66 17.48 -28.44 11.89
CA GLU A 66 18.31 -29.35 12.68
C GLU A 66 18.63 -28.78 14.07
N VAL A 67 18.83 -29.64 15.06
CA VAL A 67 19.31 -29.22 16.39
C VAL A 67 20.66 -28.52 16.26
N GLY A 68 20.80 -27.37 16.90
CA GLY A 68 21.97 -26.48 16.80
C GLY A 68 21.93 -25.53 15.61
N GLU A 69 20.94 -25.61 14.73
CA GLU A 69 20.80 -24.68 13.61
C GLU A 69 20.45 -23.27 14.11
N LYS A 70 21.14 -22.26 13.58
CA LYS A 70 20.83 -20.85 13.84
C LYS A 70 19.60 -20.43 13.03
N VAL A 71 18.61 -19.89 13.72
CA VAL A 71 17.31 -19.52 13.14
C VAL A 71 16.97 -18.05 13.36
N PHE A 72 15.98 -17.57 12.60
CA PHE A 72 15.44 -16.24 12.68
C PHE A 72 13.92 -16.32 12.86
N VAL A 73 13.41 -15.67 13.90
CA VAL A 73 11.98 -15.59 14.19
C VAL A 73 11.48 -14.21 13.76
N PRO A 74 10.78 -14.10 12.62
CA PRO A 74 10.26 -12.83 12.15
C PRO A 74 9.11 -12.34 13.03
N MET A 75 9.20 -11.08 13.49
CA MET A 75 8.09 -10.39 14.12
C MET A 75 7.62 -9.23 13.23
N PHE A 76 7.38 -9.53 11.96
CA PHE A 76 7.03 -8.53 10.94
C PHE A 76 5.63 -7.95 11.13
N GLN A 77 5.43 -6.73 10.62
CA GLN A 77 4.17 -5.97 10.65
C GLN A 77 3.83 -5.44 9.25
N PRO A 78 2.57 -5.01 9.01
CA PRO A 78 2.23 -4.34 7.75
C PRO A 78 3.07 -3.08 7.48
N ASN A 79 3.39 -2.30 8.52
CA ASN A 79 4.40 -1.23 8.44
C ASN A 79 5.78 -1.76 8.89
N PRO A 80 6.79 -1.79 8.00
CA PRO A 80 8.12 -2.31 8.33
C PRO A 80 8.91 -1.45 9.31
N GLU A 81 8.48 -0.21 9.60
CA GLU A 81 9.02 0.59 10.73
C GLU A 81 8.76 -0.10 12.08
N LEU A 82 7.71 -0.92 12.16
CA LEU A 82 7.26 -1.58 13.39
C LEU A 82 7.75 -3.03 13.48
N ASP A 83 8.59 -3.45 12.54
CA ASP A 83 9.14 -4.80 12.53
C ASP A 83 10.01 -5.04 13.77
N GLY A 84 9.93 -6.26 14.28
CA GLY A 84 10.93 -6.79 15.21
C GLY A 84 11.43 -8.15 14.71
N TYR A 85 12.39 -8.71 15.43
CA TYR A 85 12.85 -10.07 15.19
C TYR A 85 13.49 -10.69 16.43
N ALA A 86 13.64 -12.01 16.39
CA ALA A 86 14.44 -12.77 17.34
C ALA A 86 15.43 -13.66 16.59
N VAL A 87 16.56 -13.94 17.22
CA VAL A 87 17.58 -14.87 16.73
C VAL A 87 17.91 -15.86 17.84
N GLY A 88 18.14 -17.10 17.45
CA GLY A 88 18.46 -18.16 18.38
C GLY A 88 18.92 -19.42 17.68
N PHE A 89 18.93 -20.52 18.43
CA PHE A 89 19.30 -21.84 17.96
C PHE A 89 18.21 -22.86 18.28
N VAL A 90 18.03 -23.84 17.40
CA VAL A 90 17.14 -24.97 17.65
C VAL A 90 17.74 -25.83 18.76
N ASP A 91 17.05 -25.95 19.89
CA ASP A 91 17.45 -26.83 20.98
C ASP A 91 16.88 -28.24 20.80
N GLN A 92 15.62 -28.32 20.31
CA GLN A 92 14.94 -29.58 20.08
C GLN A 92 13.99 -29.48 18.88
N VAL A 93 13.93 -30.55 18.07
CA VAL A 93 12.91 -30.77 17.05
C VAL A 93 11.95 -31.83 17.58
N HIS A 94 10.65 -31.54 17.58
CA HIS A 94 9.62 -32.44 18.10
C HIS A 94 8.92 -33.22 16.97
N ASP A 95 8.41 -34.41 17.29
CA ASP A 95 7.69 -35.26 16.33
C ASP A 95 6.39 -34.62 15.80
N ASP A 96 5.84 -33.63 16.51
CA ASP A 96 4.66 -32.86 16.10
C ASP A 96 4.97 -31.69 15.15
N GLY A 97 6.24 -31.50 14.77
CA GLY A 97 6.67 -30.46 13.82
C GLY A 97 6.99 -29.11 14.46
N THR A 98 6.89 -28.99 15.78
CA THR A 98 7.32 -27.80 16.53
C THR A 98 8.82 -27.83 16.85
N LEU A 99 9.38 -26.67 17.16
CA LEU A 99 10.78 -26.45 17.51
C LEU A 99 10.87 -25.80 18.88
N THR A 100 11.68 -26.34 19.79
CA THR A 100 12.13 -25.59 20.96
C THR A 100 13.35 -24.77 20.56
N LEU A 101 13.30 -23.46 20.76
CA LEU A 101 14.37 -22.53 20.44
C LEU A 101 14.97 -21.92 21.71
N LYS A 102 16.30 -21.81 21.74
CA LYS A 102 17.02 -20.93 22.67
C LYS A 102 17.37 -19.63 21.95
N ILE A 103 16.71 -18.55 22.36
CA ILE A 103 16.83 -17.23 21.76
C ILE A 103 17.74 -16.37 22.63
N ASP A 104 18.75 -15.78 22.01
CA ASP A 104 19.80 -14.98 22.66
C ASP A 104 19.84 -13.52 22.18
N GLU A 105 19.06 -13.19 21.14
CA GLU A 105 18.95 -11.84 20.61
C GLU A 105 17.50 -11.52 20.24
N VAL A 106 17.02 -10.36 20.68
CA VAL A 106 15.65 -9.90 20.44
C VAL A 106 15.68 -8.41 20.14
N VAL A 107 15.16 -8.04 18.97
CA VAL A 107 14.82 -6.66 18.63
C VAL A 107 13.31 -6.52 18.68
N THR A 108 12.85 -5.77 19.67
CA THR A 108 11.43 -5.50 19.86
C THR A 108 10.95 -4.45 18.85
N GLY A 109 9.96 -4.83 18.03
CA GLY A 109 9.20 -3.85 17.26
C GLY A 109 8.36 -2.94 18.17
N LYS A 110 7.82 -1.85 17.64
CA LYS A 110 6.92 -0.95 18.42
C LYS A 110 5.80 -1.77 19.07
N ASN A 111 5.55 -1.54 20.35
CA ASN A 111 4.56 -2.25 21.17
C ASN A 111 4.79 -3.77 21.34
N LYS A 112 5.99 -4.29 21.06
CA LYS A 112 6.35 -5.69 21.34
C LYS A 112 7.23 -5.76 22.57
N THR A 113 6.80 -6.48 23.60
CA THR A 113 7.65 -6.81 24.75
C THR A 113 7.85 -8.31 24.80
N LEU A 114 9.01 -8.72 25.30
CA LEU A 114 9.36 -10.11 25.55
C LEU A 114 8.44 -10.79 26.58
N ALA A 115 7.88 -9.99 27.49
CA ALA A 115 7.07 -10.50 28.60
C ALA A 115 5.55 -10.43 28.36
N GLY A 116 5.04 -9.76 27.33
CA GLY A 116 3.59 -9.59 27.12
C GLY A 116 2.82 -8.94 28.29
N THR A 117 3.49 -8.48 29.35
CA THR A 117 2.85 -8.27 30.65
C THR A 117 2.16 -6.93 30.86
N CYS A 118 2.27 -5.96 29.93
CA CYS A 118 1.69 -4.63 30.19
C CYS A 118 0.90 -3.98 29.05
N HIS A 119 0.78 -4.53 27.83
CA HIS A 119 -0.03 -3.93 26.74
C HIS A 119 -0.79 -4.97 25.88
N PRO A 120 -2.04 -4.69 25.44
CA PRO A 120 -3.00 -5.69 24.96
C PRO A 120 -2.83 -6.20 23.52
N SER A 121 -1.67 -6.05 22.88
CA SER A 121 -1.40 -6.61 21.54
C SER A 121 -0.55 -7.89 21.58
N GLY A 122 -0.93 -8.83 22.45
CA GLY A 122 -0.18 -10.04 22.84
C GLY A 122 -0.10 -11.17 21.79
N GLY A 123 -0.06 -10.85 20.50
CA GLY A 123 0.15 -11.82 19.42
C GLY A 123 1.55 -11.67 18.81
N THR A 124 2.59 -12.05 19.54
CA THR A 124 3.93 -12.24 18.96
C THR A 124 4.29 -13.72 19.06
N PRO A 125 5.10 -14.27 18.15
CA PRO A 125 5.59 -15.65 18.29
C PRO A 125 6.23 -15.90 19.66
N LEU A 126 6.84 -14.87 20.26
CA LEU A 126 7.51 -14.95 21.56
C LEU A 126 6.57 -14.80 22.77
N ALA A 127 5.26 -14.70 22.56
CA ALA A 127 4.31 -14.61 23.67
C ALA A 127 4.40 -15.89 24.54
N GLY A 128 4.64 -15.72 25.83
CA GLY A 128 4.77 -16.84 26.78
C GLY A 128 6.15 -17.47 26.88
N ALA A 129 7.19 -16.87 26.26
CA ALA A 129 8.55 -17.38 26.34
C ALA A 129 9.07 -17.48 27.79
N GLN A 130 9.74 -18.59 28.09
CA GLN A 130 10.35 -18.82 29.38
C GLN A 130 11.67 -18.05 29.45
N ILE A 131 11.79 -17.13 30.40
CA ILE A 131 13.04 -16.39 30.64
C ILE A 131 14.02 -17.32 31.38
N LEU A 132 15.10 -17.72 30.71
CA LEU A 132 16.19 -18.52 31.29
C LEU A 132 17.26 -17.62 31.91
N SER A 133 17.44 -16.40 31.39
CA SER A 133 18.27 -15.34 31.97
C SER A 133 17.65 -13.98 31.72
N ASP A 134 17.56 -13.16 32.77
CA ASP A 134 17.04 -11.79 32.78
C ASP A 134 18.15 -10.72 32.78
N ASP A 135 19.40 -11.13 32.53
CA ASP A 135 20.52 -10.21 32.34
C ASP A 135 20.23 -9.31 31.12
N PRO A 136 20.13 -7.98 31.28
CA PRO A 136 19.85 -7.07 30.17
C PRO A 136 20.95 -7.08 29.09
N GLU A 137 22.16 -7.56 29.39
CA GLU A 137 23.23 -7.73 28.41
C GLU A 137 23.25 -9.12 27.76
N ARG A 138 22.49 -10.09 28.30
CA ARG A 138 22.48 -11.50 27.89
C ARG A 138 21.12 -12.15 28.12
N ILE A 139 20.09 -11.59 27.53
CA ILE A 139 18.76 -12.20 27.60
C ILE A 139 18.81 -13.59 26.94
N VAL A 140 18.37 -14.60 27.67
CA VAL A 140 18.19 -15.95 27.11
C VAL A 140 16.76 -16.37 27.39
N ILE A 141 15.99 -16.62 26.35
CA ILE A 141 14.63 -17.15 26.47
C ILE A 141 14.51 -18.48 25.74
N GLU A 142 13.66 -19.34 26.26
CA GLU A 142 13.24 -20.57 25.61
C GLU A 142 11.80 -20.40 25.10
N GLN A 143 11.57 -20.75 23.85
CA GLN A 143 10.23 -20.70 23.27
C GLN A 143 10.01 -21.89 22.34
N ARG A 144 8.82 -22.49 22.44
CA ARG A 144 8.36 -23.52 21.51
C ARG A 144 7.51 -22.87 20.42
N LEU A 145 7.92 -23.03 19.17
CA LEU A 145 7.25 -22.44 17.99
C LEU A 145 6.92 -23.50 16.95
N ASP A 146 5.94 -23.23 16.11
CA ASP A 146 5.74 -24.02 14.90
C ASP A 146 6.88 -23.75 13.91
N ALA A 147 7.30 -24.77 13.15
CA ALA A 147 8.42 -24.62 12.21
C ALA A 147 8.16 -23.60 11.08
N ASP A 148 6.89 -23.30 10.76
CA ASP A 148 6.51 -22.29 9.77
C ASP A 148 6.58 -20.85 10.29
N GLU A 149 6.63 -20.67 11.61
CA GLU A 149 6.91 -19.39 12.28
C GLU A 149 8.42 -19.06 12.33
N VAL A 150 9.26 -20.00 11.89
CA VAL A 150 10.72 -19.90 11.97
C VAL A 150 11.31 -19.86 10.55
N MET A 151 12.37 -19.08 10.38
CA MET A 151 13.11 -18.99 9.11
C MET A 151 14.57 -19.42 9.30
N PRO A 152 15.20 -20.01 8.26
CA PRO A 152 16.65 -20.11 8.23
C PRO A 152 17.28 -18.73 8.39
N TYR A 153 18.28 -18.60 9.27
CA TYR A 153 18.81 -17.31 9.68
C TYR A 153 19.18 -16.38 8.52
N ARG A 154 19.88 -16.92 7.51
CA ARG A 154 20.31 -16.16 6.34
C ARG A 154 19.13 -15.63 5.50
N ARG A 155 18.04 -16.38 5.41
CA ARG A 155 16.85 -15.97 4.68
C ARG A 155 16.08 -14.89 5.45
N GLY A 156 15.88 -15.12 6.75
CA GLY A 156 15.18 -14.18 7.63
C GLY A 156 15.87 -12.83 7.70
N SER A 157 17.18 -12.82 7.97
CA SER A 157 18.00 -11.59 8.01
C SER A 157 17.98 -10.81 6.69
N GLN A 158 18.10 -11.49 5.54
CA GLN A 158 17.99 -10.82 4.23
C GLN A 158 16.60 -10.22 3.97
N LEU A 159 15.55 -10.90 4.43
CA LEU A 159 14.18 -10.38 4.31
C LEU A 159 13.97 -9.16 5.22
N TYR A 160 14.43 -9.22 6.46
CA TYR A 160 14.40 -8.08 7.39
C TYR A 160 15.15 -6.87 6.81
N LEU A 161 16.38 -7.05 6.31
CA LEU A 161 17.14 -5.96 5.68
C LEU A 161 16.41 -5.33 4.48
N LYS A 162 15.67 -6.12 3.69
CA LYS A 162 14.83 -5.56 2.60
C LYS A 162 13.70 -4.71 3.18
N ARG A 163 13.05 -5.17 4.24
CA ARG A 163 11.93 -4.47 4.89
C ARG A 163 12.41 -3.19 5.58
N GLU A 164 13.55 -3.23 6.28
CA GLU A 164 14.21 -2.06 6.87
C GLU A 164 14.63 -1.02 5.82
N ASN A 165 15.26 -1.46 4.72
CA ASN A 165 15.59 -0.52 3.65
C ASN A 165 14.35 0.13 3.00
N LEU A 166 13.19 -0.51 3.07
CA LEU A 166 11.91 0.07 2.64
C LEU A 166 11.40 1.08 3.69
N SER A 167 11.48 0.77 4.99
CA SER A 167 11.09 1.70 6.06
C SER A 167 11.93 2.98 6.03
N VAL A 168 13.23 2.89 5.76
CA VAL A 168 14.11 4.06 5.59
C VAL A 168 13.65 4.96 4.44
N ALA A 169 13.30 4.40 3.28
CA ALA A 169 12.80 5.16 2.14
C ALA A 169 11.47 5.85 2.46
N TYR A 170 10.58 5.13 3.17
CA TYR A 170 9.29 5.63 3.61
C TYR A 170 9.44 6.78 4.62
N LEU A 171 10.25 6.60 5.67
CA LEU A 171 10.51 7.63 6.69
C LEU A 171 11.17 8.87 6.09
N LYS A 172 12.06 8.70 5.11
CA LYS A 172 12.67 9.82 4.40
C LYS A 172 11.64 10.66 3.64
N TYR A 173 10.65 10.02 3.02
CA TYR A 173 9.54 10.73 2.39
C TYR A 173 8.70 11.50 3.43
N LEU A 174 8.33 10.86 4.53
CA LEU A 174 7.53 11.48 5.60
C LEU A 174 8.24 12.64 6.31
N GLY A 175 9.57 12.60 6.45
CA GLY A 175 10.32 13.58 7.24
C GLY A 175 10.62 14.89 6.50
N SER A 176 11.16 14.83 5.29
CA SER A 176 11.56 16.05 4.57
C SER A 176 11.42 15.97 3.06
N GLY A 177 11.07 14.81 2.49
CA GLY A 177 10.95 14.59 1.05
C GLY A 177 12.25 14.75 0.24
N MET A 178 13.28 15.40 0.80
CA MET A 178 14.51 15.75 0.10
C MET A 178 15.27 14.50 -0.34
N GLY A 179 15.52 14.42 -1.64
CA GLY A 179 16.21 13.29 -2.25
C GLY A 179 15.36 12.02 -2.35
N MET A 180 14.03 12.11 -2.18
CA MET A 180 13.11 11.07 -2.64
C MET A 180 12.72 11.36 -4.09
N THR A 181 13.50 10.83 -5.02
CA THR A 181 13.24 10.97 -6.46
C THR A 181 12.20 9.95 -6.94
N PRO A 182 11.54 10.18 -8.09
CA PRO A 182 10.64 9.19 -8.69
C PRO A 182 11.29 7.80 -8.86
N ASP A 183 12.57 7.75 -9.24
CA ASP A 183 13.30 6.49 -9.44
C ASP A 183 13.54 5.74 -8.12
N ARG A 184 13.81 6.48 -7.02
CA ARG A 184 13.93 5.89 -5.67
C ARG A 184 12.59 5.33 -5.20
N LEU A 185 11.49 6.02 -5.50
CA LEU A 185 10.15 5.55 -5.20
C LEU A 185 9.78 4.31 -6.03
N ASP A 186 10.22 4.23 -7.29
CA ASP A 186 10.07 3.02 -8.10
C ASP A 186 10.81 1.81 -7.50
N VAL A 187 12.01 2.03 -6.96
CA VAL A 187 12.75 0.99 -6.22
C VAL A 187 11.97 0.56 -4.97
N ALA A 188 11.45 1.52 -4.20
CA ALA A 188 10.65 1.24 -3.00
C ALA A 188 9.36 0.48 -3.32
N ILE A 189 8.62 0.85 -4.37
CA ILE A 189 7.40 0.15 -4.82
C ILE A 189 7.72 -1.30 -5.20
N ARG A 190 8.76 -1.52 -6.02
CA ARG A 190 9.19 -2.88 -6.39
C ARG A 190 9.59 -3.69 -5.16
N ARG A 191 10.28 -3.07 -4.20
CA ARG A 191 10.69 -3.73 -2.96
C ARG A 191 9.49 -4.12 -2.11
N ALA A 192 8.54 -3.21 -1.89
CA ALA A 192 7.30 -3.47 -1.16
C ALA A 192 6.53 -4.66 -1.76
N ASN A 193 6.38 -4.69 -3.08
CA ASN A 193 5.76 -5.83 -3.78
C ASN A 193 6.55 -7.14 -3.57
N SER A 194 7.88 -7.09 -3.64
CA SER A 194 8.74 -8.27 -3.48
C SER A 194 8.73 -8.89 -2.08
N VAL A 195 8.34 -8.11 -1.06
CA VAL A 195 8.22 -8.57 0.34
C VAL A 195 6.76 -8.69 0.80
N GLY A 196 5.80 -8.63 -0.13
CA GLY A 196 4.39 -8.85 0.16
C GLY A 196 3.73 -7.76 1.00
N LEU A 197 4.13 -6.49 0.83
CA LEU A 197 3.57 -5.34 1.56
C LEU A 197 2.73 -4.44 0.63
N PRO A 198 1.46 -4.79 0.35
CA PRO A 198 0.62 -4.05 -0.59
C PRO A 198 0.32 -2.61 -0.15
N ASP A 199 0.02 -2.39 1.13
CA ASP A 199 -0.26 -1.04 1.67
C ASP A 199 0.96 -0.13 1.55
N MET A 200 2.17 -0.65 1.80
CA MET A 200 3.40 0.10 1.57
C MET A 200 3.61 0.41 0.08
N ALA A 201 3.28 -0.52 -0.81
CA ALA A 201 3.37 -0.28 -2.24
C ALA A 201 2.40 0.85 -2.66
N THR A 202 1.17 0.86 -2.14
CA THR A 202 0.20 1.94 -2.34
C THR A 202 0.70 3.26 -1.77
N ALA A 203 1.19 3.28 -0.54
CA ALA A 203 1.76 4.47 0.08
C ALA A 203 2.92 5.07 -0.74
N MET A 204 3.83 4.22 -1.25
CA MET A 204 4.94 4.67 -2.10
C MET A 204 4.49 5.14 -3.49
N LYS A 205 3.39 4.60 -4.03
CA LYS A 205 2.78 5.11 -5.26
C LYS A 205 2.19 6.51 -5.04
N ILE A 206 1.50 6.75 -3.92
CA ILE A 206 0.98 8.08 -3.55
C ILE A 206 2.13 9.08 -3.42
N ALA A 207 3.19 8.71 -2.69
CA ALA A 207 4.40 9.51 -2.58
C ALA A 207 5.01 9.83 -3.95
N LYS A 208 5.04 8.86 -4.87
CA LYS A 208 5.53 9.07 -6.23
C LYS A 208 4.69 10.08 -7.00
N LYS A 209 3.37 10.00 -6.91
CA LYS A 209 2.45 10.95 -7.57
C LYS A 209 2.71 12.38 -7.12
N GLN A 210 2.87 12.60 -5.82
CA GLN A 210 3.22 13.91 -5.27
C GLN A 210 4.60 14.39 -5.73
N VAL A 211 5.64 13.55 -5.65
CA VAL A 211 6.98 13.96 -6.09
C VAL A 211 7.00 14.30 -7.59
N VAL A 212 6.26 13.56 -8.42
CA VAL A 212 6.14 13.83 -9.86
C VAL A 212 5.38 15.12 -10.13
N SER A 213 4.30 15.40 -9.39
CA SER A 213 3.46 16.59 -9.61
C SER A 213 4.25 17.89 -9.38
N THR A 214 5.13 17.92 -8.38
CA THR A 214 5.96 19.10 -8.07
C THR A 214 7.01 19.43 -9.14
N GLN A 215 7.31 18.51 -10.06
CA GLN A 215 8.36 18.64 -11.09
C GLN A 215 9.80 18.84 -10.53
N GLY A 216 9.97 18.90 -9.20
CA GLY A 216 11.25 19.06 -8.53
C GLY A 216 12.10 17.79 -8.49
N ARG A 217 11.55 16.64 -8.93
CA ARG A 217 12.22 15.32 -8.89
C ARG A 217 12.78 14.96 -7.50
N GLY A 218 12.11 15.38 -6.42
CA GLY A 218 12.54 15.14 -5.05
C GLY A 218 13.42 16.24 -4.45
N PHE A 219 13.58 17.36 -5.15
CA PHE A 219 14.17 18.59 -4.62
C PHE A 219 13.07 19.60 -4.27
N PRO A 220 13.30 20.47 -3.25
CA PRO A 220 12.37 21.55 -2.93
C PRO A 220 12.14 22.46 -4.14
N VAL A 221 10.89 22.89 -4.31
CA VAL A 221 10.48 23.86 -5.33
C VAL A 221 9.54 24.89 -4.69
N PRO A 222 9.45 26.12 -5.22
CA PRO A 222 8.49 27.10 -4.70
C PRO A 222 7.05 26.60 -4.80
N ALA A 223 6.17 27.02 -3.87
CA ALA A 223 4.76 26.66 -3.89
C ALA A 223 4.07 26.86 -5.24
N SER A 224 4.39 27.96 -5.94
CA SER A 224 3.82 28.27 -7.26
C SER A 224 4.08 27.18 -8.31
N ARG A 225 5.19 26.43 -8.19
CA ARG A 225 5.47 25.25 -9.02
C ARG A 225 4.92 23.97 -8.40
N ALA A 226 5.02 23.82 -7.08
CA ALA A 226 4.58 22.62 -6.38
C ALA A 226 3.08 22.33 -6.61
N LEU A 227 2.27 23.39 -6.58
CA LEU A 227 0.81 23.31 -6.70
C LEU A 227 0.31 23.24 -8.15
N GLN A 228 1.14 23.51 -9.15
CA GLN A 228 0.72 23.64 -10.56
C GLN A 228 0.06 22.36 -11.10
N LYS A 229 0.44 21.19 -10.58
CA LYS A 229 -0.15 19.89 -10.92
C LYS A 229 -0.78 19.20 -9.72
N ALA A 230 -1.11 19.94 -8.67
CA ALA A 230 -1.70 19.36 -7.46
C ALA A 230 -3.10 18.81 -7.72
N ALA A 231 -4.00 19.56 -8.38
CA ALA A 231 -5.37 19.11 -8.65
C ALA A 231 -5.45 17.74 -9.36
N PRO A 232 -4.83 17.53 -10.55
CA PRO A 232 -4.88 16.21 -11.20
C PRO A 232 -4.14 15.12 -10.41
N MET A 233 -3.12 15.48 -9.63
CA MET A 233 -2.45 14.52 -8.74
C MET A 233 -3.36 14.06 -7.61
N LEU A 234 -4.13 14.98 -7.02
CA LEU A 234 -5.06 14.69 -5.95
C LEU A 234 -6.24 13.83 -6.44
N ASP A 235 -6.71 14.07 -7.66
CA ASP A 235 -7.72 13.20 -8.28
C ASP A 235 -7.21 11.75 -8.42
N GLU A 236 -5.98 11.57 -8.92
CA GLU A 236 -5.36 10.23 -9.02
C GLU A 236 -5.14 9.60 -7.64
N VAL A 237 -4.81 10.39 -6.62
CA VAL A 237 -4.67 9.89 -5.23
C VAL A 237 -6.03 9.50 -4.66
N ALA A 238 -7.10 10.27 -4.93
CA ALA A 238 -8.46 9.95 -4.50
C ALA A 238 -8.90 8.58 -5.02
N GLU A 239 -8.72 8.31 -6.32
CA GLU A 239 -8.98 7.00 -6.93
C GLU A 239 -8.19 5.86 -6.26
N MET A 240 -6.93 6.13 -5.88
CA MET A 240 -6.11 5.12 -5.21
C MET A 240 -6.60 4.79 -3.79
N VAL A 241 -7.11 5.78 -3.06
CA VAL A 241 -7.56 5.61 -1.66
C VAL A 241 -9.02 5.19 -1.54
N GLU A 242 -9.80 5.24 -2.62
CA GLU A 242 -11.19 4.74 -2.69
C GLU A 242 -11.29 3.28 -2.18
N SER A 243 -10.34 2.43 -2.58
CA SER A 243 -10.26 1.03 -2.13
C SER A 243 -9.69 0.84 -0.71
N HIS A 244 -9.34 1.93 -0.02
CA HIS A 244 -8.72 1.95 1.31
C HIS A 244 -9.44 2.89 2.30
N PRO A 245 -10.78 2.79 2.46
CA PRO A 245 -11.55 3.73 3.29
C PRO A 245 -11.12 3.71 4.77
N GLY A 246 -10.61 2.57 5.26
CA GLY A 246 -10.05 2.47 6.61
C GLY A 246 -8.79 3.33 6.81
N ALA A 247 -7.94 3.45 5.79
CA ALA A 247 -6.75 4.30 5.85
C ALA A 247 -7.11 5.79 5.81
N VAL A 248 -8.10 6.16 5.02
CA VAL A 248 -8.62 7.53 4.96
C VAL A 248 -9.25 7.93 6.29
N LYS A 249 -10.05 7.05 6.90
CA LYS A 249 -10.61 7.27 8.23
C LYS A 249 -9.53 7.45 9.30
N GLU A 250 -8.45 6.67 9.24
CA GLU A 250 -7.33 6.83 10.16
C GLU A 250 -6.59 8.15 9.95
N ALA A 251 -6.33 8.54 8.69
CA ALA A 251 -5.76 9.84 8.37
C ALA A 251 -6.64 10.99 8.91
N ALA A 252 -7.95 10.90 8.70
CA ALA A 252 -8.92 11.86 9.22
C ALA A 252 -8.87 11.98 10.75
N ARG A 253 -8.72 10.87 11.47
CA ARG A 253 -8.57 10.87 12.95
C ARG A 253 -7.29 11.57 13.40
N ILE A 254 -6.18 11.34 12.69
CA ILE A 254 -4.88 11.97 12.96
C ILE A 254 -4.97 13.48 12.70
N LEU A 255 -5.49 13.89 11.54
CA LEU A 255 -5.67 15.29 11.18
C LEU A 255 -6.63 16.03 12.13
N GLY A 256 -7.68 15.36 12.59
CA GLY A 256 -8.59 15.90 13.60
C GLY A 256 -8.03 15.92 15.03
N GLY A 257 -6.79 15.49 15.26
CA GLY A 257 -6.17 15.45 16.60
C GLY A 257 -6.78 14.44 17.58
N THR A 258 -7.63 13.55 17.10
CA THR A 258 -8.36 12.57 17.92
C THR A 258 -7.57 11.29 18.20
N THR A 259 -6.42 11.13 17.54
CA THR A 259 -5.49 10.00 17.70
C THR A 259 -4.07 10.54 17.62
N PRO A 260 -3.10 9.99 18.39
CA PRO A 260 -1.70 10.38 18.23
C PRO A 260 -1.24 10.14 16.78
N SER A 261 -0.23 10.88 16.32
CA SER A 261 0.35 10.81 14.97
C SER A 261 1.14 9.52 14.70
N HIS A 262 0.65 8.38 15.20
CA HIS A 262 1.24 7.08 14.98
C HIS A 262 1.15 6.71 13.50
N ARG A 263 2.30 6.38 12.93
CA ARG A 263 2.48 6.07 11.51
C ARG A 263 2.17 4.61 11.19
N ASP A 264 1.37 3.96 12.02
CA ASP A 264 1.22 2.50 12.02
C ASP A 264 0.53 2.01 10.74
N GLN A 265 -0.37 2.82 10.18
CA GLN A 265 -0.99 2.57 8.88
C GLN A 265 -0.26 3.40 7.79
N PRO A 266 0.41 2.75 6.81
CA PRO A 266 1.26 3.45 5.85
C PRO A 266 0.57 4.45 4.92
N ILE A 267 -0.64 4.11 4.45
CA ILE A 267 -1.43 4.94 3.54
C ILE A 267 -1.94 6.19 4.28
N ALA A 268 -2.41 6.04 5.51
CA ALA A 268 -2.89 7.13 6.35
C ALA A 268 -1.78 8.15 6.61
N ALA A 269 -0.59 7.68 6.94
CA ALA A 269 0.55 8.55 7.19
C ALA A 269 1.04 9.29 5.93
N VAL A 270 0.96 8.70 4.73
CA VAL A 270 1.23 9.48 3.50
C VAL A 270 0.11 10.47 3.18
N ILE A 271 -1.16 10.17 3.47
CA ILE A 271 -2.27 11.14 3.34
C ILE A 271 -2.04 12.33 4.28
N VAL A 272 -1.67 12.08 5.54
CA VAL A 272 -1.31 13.14 6.50
C VAL A 272 -0.13 13.94 5.98
N ARG A 273 0.91 13.28 5.43
CA ARG A 273 2.05 14.00 4.83
C ARG A 273 1.63 14.86 3.63
N LEU A 274 0.71 14.39 2.80
CA LEU A 274 0.15 15.19 1.70
C LEU A 274 -0.58 16.43 2.22
N HIS A 275 -1.34 16.29 3.30
CA HIS A 275 -2.00 17.42 3.96
C HIS A 275 -0.98 18.49 4.37
N GLU A 276 0.05 18.09 5.14
CA GLU A 276 1.10 19.00 5.62
C GLU A 276 1.78 19.74 4.46
N LEU A 277 2.07 19.03 3.36
CA LEU A 277 2.69 19.63 2.18
C LEU A 277 1.77 20.61 1.47
N LEU A 278 0.47 20.31 1.37
CA LEU A 278 -0.50 21.22 0.77
C LEU A 278 -0.73 22.46 1.64
N GLU A 279 -0.83 22.28 2.96
CA GLU A 279 -0.99 23.37 3.92
C GLU A 279 0.21 24.33 3.86
N GLU A 280 1.44 23.79 3.87
CA GLU A 280 2.66 24.57 3.73
C GLU A 280 2.67 25.36 2.40
N GLN A 281 2.36 24.69 1.29
CA GLN A 281 2.40 25.32 -0.03
C GLN A 281 1.29 26.36 -0.24
N LEU A 282 0.08 26.11 0.24
CA LEU A 282 -1.01 27.09 0.17
C LEU A 282 -0.73 28.27 1.09
N GLY A 283 -0.18 28.03 2.29
CA GLY A 283 0.27 29.09 3.19
C GLY A 283 1.39 29.96 2.60
N GLU A 284 2.30 29.37 1.82
CA GLU A 284 3.30 30.15 1.05
C GLU A 284 2.66 31.03 -0.04
N LEU A 285 1.55 30.60 -0.66
CA LEU A 285 0.81 31.45 -1.60
C LEU A 285 0.04 32.56 -0.87
N GLU A 286 -0.56 32.26 0.28
CA GLU A 286 -1.24 33.24 1.13
C GLU A 286 -0.28 34.35 1.62
N GLN A 287 0.97 34.00 1.94
CA GLN A 287 2.00 34.99 2.28
C GLN A 287 2.36 35.91 1.12
N GLN A 288 2.15 35.49 -0.13
CA GLN A 288 2.37 36.33 -1.31
C GLN A 288 1.18 37.26 -1.57
N SER A 289 -0.04 36.83 -1.26
CA SER A 289 -1.25 37.63 -1.33
C SER A 289 -2.29 37.16 -0.33
N SER A 290 -2.76 38.07 0.53
CA SER A 290 -3.88 37.80 1.43
C SER A 290 -5.20 37.57 0.70
N ASP A 291 -5.33 38.07 -0.54
CA ASP A 291 -6.48 37.79 -1.40
C ASP A 291 -6.11 36.69 -2.42
N PRO A 292 -6.73 35.49 -2.36
CA PRO A 292 -6.44 34.39 -3.29
C PRO A 292 -6.74 34.74 -4.75
N ARG A 293 -7.57 35.75 -5.02
CA ARG A 293 -7.91 36.22 -6.38
C ARG A 293 -6.77 36.99 -7.05
N GLU A 294 -5.80 37.46 -6.26
CA GLU A 294 -4.67 38.27 -6.73
C GLU A 294 -3.36 37.46 -6.84
N VAL A 295 -3.38 36.16 -6.50
CA VAL A 295 -2.19 35.30 -6.56
C VAL A 295 -1.77 35.07 -8.01
N SER A 296 -0.52 35.42 -8.32
CA SER A 296 0.03 35.22 -9.66
C SER A 296 0.15 33.74 -10.01
N GLY A 297 -0.35 33.37 -11.19
CA GLY A 297 -0.22 32.01 -11.74
C GLY A 297 -1.33 31.04 -11.32
N TYR A 298 -2.33 31.49 -10.56
CA TYR A 298 -3.50 30.70 -10.17
C TYR A 298 -4.78 31.50 -10.40
N SER A 299 -5.77 30.90 -11.03
CA SER A 299 -7.15 31.39 -10.98
C SER A 299 -7.87 30.87 -9.75
N VAL A 300 -9.01 31.49 -9.40
CA VAL A 300 -9.92 30.96 -8.37
C VAL A 300 -10.33 29.52 -8.69
N ASP A 301 -10.57 29.21 -9.97
CA ASP A 301 -10.94 27.86 -10.40
C ASP A 301 -9.80 26.85 -10.18
N ASP A 302 -8.54 27.25 -10.43
CA ASP A 302 -7.38 26.40 -10.19
C ASP A 302 -7.22 26.09 -8.69
N LEU A 303 -7.38 27.11 -7.83
CA LEU A 303 -7.33 26.93 -6.38
C LEU A 303 -8.49 26.03 -5.92
N LEU A 304 -9.72 26.30 -6.38
CA LEU A 304 -10.89 25.48 -6.05
C LEU A 304 -10.70 24.02 -6.47
N ALA A 305 -10.06 23.76 -7.61
CA ALA A 305 -9.75 22.40 -8.06
C ALA A 305 -8.77 21.69 -7.11
N ILE A 306 -7.77 22.39 -6.57
CA ILE A 306 -6.83 21.83 -5.58
C ILE A 306 -7.58 21.47 -4.29
N TYR A 307 -8.40 22.38 -3.75
CA TYR A 307 -9.21 22.11 -2.56
C TYR A 307 -10.19 20.96 -2.78
N THR A 308 -10.87 20.94 -3.93
CA THR A 308 -11.81 19.87 -4.29
C THR A 308 -11.10 18.51 -4.37
N GLY A 309 -9.94 18.45 -5.04
CA GLY A 309 -9.12 17.24 -5.10
C GLY A 309 -8.70 16.75 -3.70
N TRP A 310 -8.29 17.67 -2.81
CA TRP A 310 -7.98 17.33 -1.42
C TRP A 310 -9.19 16.77 -0.67
N TYR A 311 -10.37 17.38 -0.82
CA TYR A 311 -11.59 16.89 -0.19
C TYR A 311 -12.02 15.52 -0.73
N ARG A 312 -11.75 15.20 -2.00
CA ARG A 312 -11.93 13.83 -2.51
C ARG A 312 -10.98 12.85 -1.85
N VAL A 313 -9.71 13.21 -1.63
CA VAL A 313 -8.75 12.34 -0.92
C VAL A 313 -9.21 12.02 0.50
N ILE A 314 -9.59 13.04 1.29
CA ILE A 314 -9.99 12.85 2.71
C ILE A 314 -11.39 12.25 2.90
N THR A 315 -12.18 12.13 1.83
CA THR A 315 -13.49 11.45 1.82
C THR A 315 -13.45 10.09 1.11
N ALA A 316 -12.25 9.61 0.74
CA ALA A 316 -12.06 8.37 -0.01
C ALA A 316 -12.88 8.36 -1.31
N ASP A 317 -12.79 9.44 -2.08
CA ASP A 317 -13.55 9.71 -3.30
C ASP A 317 -15.08 9.68 -3.08
N ASP A 318 -15.55 10.46 -2.10
CA ASP A 318 -16.97 10.60 -1.72
C ASP A 318 -17.63 9.31 -1.16
N THR A 319 -16.83 8.26 -0.93
CA THR A 319 -17.34 7.00 -0.34
C THR A 319 -17.47 7.06 1.18
N GLN A 320 -16.81 8.01 1.84
CA GLN A 320 -16.84 8.20 3.29
C GLN A 320 -16.97 9.69 3.66
N PRO A 321 -17.90 10.06 4.56
CA PRO A 321 -17.96 11.45 5.02
C PRO A 321 -16.75 11.78 5.90
N PHE A 322 -16.19 12.98 5.72
CA PHE A 322 -15.21 13.57 6.63
C PHE A 322 -15.96 14.52 7.56
N GLN A 323 -15.71 14.43 8.88
CA GLN A 323 -16.44 15.20 9.92
C GLN A 323 -17.97 15.29 9.71
N ASN A 324 -18.60 14.22 9.21
CA ASN A 324 -20.03 14.12 8.89
C ASN A 324 -20.51 14.94 7.67
N ALA A 325 -19.61 15.34 6.77
CA ALA A 325 -19.93 16.03 5.54
C ALA A 325 -19.29 15.36 4.31
N GLN A 326 -19.94 15.52 3.15
CA GLN A 326 -19.49 15.01 1.85
C GLN A 326 -18.63 16.03 1.11
N VAL A 327 -18.00 15.62 0.00
CA VAL A 327 -17.12 16.48 -0.81
C VAL A 327 -17.80 17.79 -1.20
N GLU A 328 -19.06 17.73 -1.63
CA GLU A 328 -19.77 18.91 -2.14
C GLU A 328 -19.93 20.00 -1.08
N TYR A 329 -20.16 19.64 0.19
CA TYR A 329 -20.24 20.61 1.29
C TYR A 329 -18.93 21.39 1.44
N TYR A 330 -17.80 20.69 1.41
CA TYR A 330 -16.49 21.32 1.54
C TYR A 330 -16.12 22.15 0.32
N ARG A 331 -16.46 21.66 -0.88
CA ARG A 331 -16.28 22.38 -2.13
C ARG A 331 -17.06 23.69 -2.17
N GLU A 332 -18.36 23.67 -1.82
CA GLU A 332 -19.19 24.88 -1.77
C GLU A 332 -18.63 25.91 -0.77
N ARG A 333 -18.17 25.43 0.39
CA ARG A 333 -17.52 26.29 1.39
C ARG A 333 -16.23 26.92 0.86
N ALA A 334 -15.38 26.15 0.20
CA ALA A 334 -14.14 26.65 -0.38
C ALA A 334 -14.40 27.64 -1.53
N ALA A 335 -15.36 27.35 -2.41
CA ALA A 335 -15.75 28.25 -3.49
C ALA A 335 -16.21 29.61 -2.94
N LYS A 336 -17.09 29.60 -1.95
CA LYS A 336 -17.57 30.83 -1.29
C LYS A 336 -16.44 31.66 -0.68
N ALA A 337 -15.51 31.00 0.02
CA ALA A 337 -14.35 31.68 0.62
C ALA A 337 -13.47 32.33 -0.46
N LEU A 338 -13.08 31.57 -1.49
CA LEU A 338 -12.25 32.09 -2.58
C LEU A 338 -12.93 33.25 -3.34
N GLU A 339 -14.23 33.16 -3.61
CA GLU A 339 -15.00 34.24 -4.24
C GLU A 339 -15.03 35.51 -3.38
N SER A 340 -15.11 35.35 -2.06
CA SER A 340 -15.07 36.47 -1.11
C SER A 340 -13.67 37.06 -0.88
N GLY A 341 -12.61 36.45 -1.43
CA GLY A 341 -11.23 36.86 -1.21
C GLY A 341 -10.64 36.34 0.11
N GLU A 342 -11.17 35.22 0.63
CA GLU A 342 -10.69 34.54 1.83
C GLU A 342 -10.06 33.20 1.47
N TRP A 343 -8.95 32.85 2.12
CA TRP A 343 -8.30 31.55 1.97
C TRP A 343 -9.09 30.45 2.70
N PRO A 344 -9.50 29.36 2.02
CA PRO A 344 -10.17 28.24 2.68
C PRO A 344 -9.22 27.42 3.57
N SER A 345 -9.76 26.88 4.66
CA SER A 345 -9.10 25.82 5.46
C SER A 345 -9.13 24.48 4.73
N LEU A 346 -8.04 23.71 4.83
CA LEU A 346 -7.99 22.31 4.37
C LEU A 346 -8.74 21.34 5.29
N LEU A 347 -9.07 21.74 6.53
CA LEU A 347 -9.83 20.97 7.53
C LEU A 347 -11.16 21.63 7.91
#